data_AF-A0AAD7R0H2-F1
#
_entry.id   AF-A0AAD7R0H2-F1
#
_cell.length_a   1.000
_cell.length_b   1.000
_cell.length_c   1.000
_cell.angle_alpha   90.00
_cell.angle_beta   90.00
_cell.angle_gamma   90.00
#
_symmetry.space_group_name_H-M   'P 1'
#
loop_
_entity.id
_entity.type
_entity.pdbx_description
1 polymer ?
#
loop_
_entity_poly.entity_id
_entity_poly.type
_entity_poly.pdbx_seq_one_letter_code
_entity_poly.pdbx_strand_id
1 'polypeptide(L)'
;MTLAKDLRTLCASGGFTLTKWTSHNRKVLMSIPEEQRAKETKNLDLSSEALPVERALGIQWDTETDAFTYSIKLPDKPMTRRGNPGVVNSIYDPLGLLAPVILPAKLLLKDLCKEQSGWDEDISEKHAEDWKGWTEDVTYLSNFQVNRCLKPADFGRTASAQLHHFSDASEYAYGTASYLLLENKQGKKHCSS
;
A
#
# COMPACT_ATOMS: atom_id res chain seq x y z
N MET A 1 0.14 -23.90 -7.83
CA MET A 1 1.20 -24.22 -8.83
C MET A 1 0.66 -24.23 -10.25
N THR A 2 -0.59 -24.64 -10.51
CA THR A 2 -1.25 -24.58 -11.83
C THR A 2 -1.26 -23.18 -12.42
N LEU A 3 -1.76 -22.17 -11.69
CA LEU A 3 -1.91 -20.81 -12.22
C LEU A 3 -0.62 -20.20 -12.82
N ALA A 4 0.52 -20.35 -12.14
CA ALA A 4 1.79 -19.80 -12.64
C ALA A 4 2.24 -20.52 -13.93
N LYS A 5 2.05 -21.84 -14.01
CA LYS A 5 2.35 -22.62 -15.22
C LYS A 5 1.40 -22.25 -16.37
N ASP A 6 0.12 -22.12 -16.08
CA ASP A 6 -0.92 -21.81 -17.06
C ASP A 6 -0.69 -20.40 -17.64
N LEU A 7 -0.37 -19.42 -16.80
CA LEU A 7 0.00 -18.06 -17.22
C LEU A 7 1.23 -18.04 -18.12
N ARG A 8 2.30 -18.76 -17.76
CA ARG A 8 3.51 -18.86 -18.59
C ARG A 8 3.20 -19.46 -19.96
N THR A 9 2.39 -20.51 -19.99
CA THR A 9 2.01 -21.20 -21.23
C THR A 9 1.16 -20.29 -22.12
N LEU A 10 0.17 -19.60 -21.53
CA LEU A 10 -0.72 -18.68 -22.24
C LEU A 10 0.02 -17.46 -22.80
N CYS A 11 0.89 -16.82 -22.01
CA CYS A 11 1.67 -15.70 -22.50
C CYS A 11 2.67 -16.13 -23.58
N ALA A 12 3.29 -17.31 -23.43
CA ALA A 12 4.19 -17.86 -24.43
C ALA A 12 3.49 -18.15 -25.77
N SER A 13 2.22 -18.59 -25.75
CA SER A 13 1.47 -18.79 -27.00
C SER A 13 1.19 -17.48 -27.74
N GLY A 14 1.16 -16.35 -27.02
CA GLY A 14 1.13 -15.00 -27.59
C GLY A 14 2.51 -14.41 -27.91
N GLY A 15 3.60 -15.18 -27.76
CA GLY A 15 4.97 -14.71 -27.99
C GLY A 15 5.58 -13.91 -26.83
N PHE A 16 4.93 -13.86 -25.67
CA PHE A 16 5.40 -13.14 -24.49
C PHE A 16 6.07 -14.07 -23.49
N THR A 17 7.35 -13.82 -23.22
CA THR A 17 8.07 -14.50 -22.14
C THR A 17 7.96 -13.68 -20.85
N LEU A 18 7.20 -14.18 -19.88
CA LEU A 18 7.09 -13.55 -18.56
C LEU A 18 8.41 -13.69 -17.79
N THR A 19 8.92 -12.57 -17.31
CA THR A 19 10.15 -12.45 -16.51
C THR A 19 9.87 -11.66 -15.24
N LYS A 20 10.86 -11.57 -14.34
CA LYS A 20 10.77 -10.86 -13.05
C LYS A 20 9.65 -11.40 -12.14
N TRP A 21 9.52 -12.71 -12.07
CA TRP A 21 8.55 -13.36 -11.19
C TRP A 21 8.92 -13.15 -9.71
N THR A 22 7.93 -12.73 -8.93
CA THR A 22 7.99 -12.65 -7.46
C THR A 22 6.71 -13.24 -6.85
N SER A 23 6.81 -13.85 -5.69
CA SER A 23 5.68 -14.47 -4.98
C SER A 23 6.02 -14.66 -3.50
N HIS A 24 5.04 -14.41 -2.62
CA HIS A 24 5.14 -14.77 -1.20
C HIS A 24 5.26 -16.29 -0.97
N ASN A 25 4.70 -17.10 -1.86
CA ASN A 25 4.79 -18.55 -1.74
C ASN A 25 6.11 -19.08 -2.35
N ARG A 26 7.01 -19.55 -1.48
CA ARG A 26 8.32 -20.14 -1.86
C ARG A 26 8.19 -21.32 -2.82
N LYS A 27 7.20 -22.20 -2.64
CA LYS A 27 6.97 -23.34 -3.55
C LYS A 27 6.62 -22.88 -4.96
N VAL A 28 5.89 -21.77 -5.09
CA VAL A 28 5.61 -21.15 -6.39
C VAL A 28 6.89 -20.59 -6.99
N LEU A 29 7.70 -19.83 -6.24
CA LEU A 29 8.98 -19.32 -6.74
C LEU A 29 9.94 -20.43 -7.21
N MET A 30 10.05 -21.52 -6.44
CA MET A 30 10.89 -22.68 -6.80
C MET A 30 10.45 -23.34 -8.12
N SER A 31 9.15 -23.27 -8.46
CA SER A 31 8.64 -23.78 -9.73
C SER A 31 8.93 -22.88 -10.94
N ILE A 32 9.44 -21.66 -10.72
CA ILE A 32 9.84 -20.73 -11.76
C ILE A 32 11.34 -20.90 -12.05
N PRO A 33 11.78 -20.97 -13.32
CA PRO A 33 13.20 -20.97 -13.67
C PRO A 33 13.91 -19.73 -13.14
N GLU A 34 15.15 -19.89 -12.68
CA GLU A 34 15.94 -18.80 -12.07
C GLU A 34 16.12 -17.60 -13.00
N GLU A 35 16.24 -17.82 -14.29
CA GLU A 35 16.39 -16.77 -15.30
C GLU A 35 15.15 -15.88 -15.41
N GLN A 36 13.99 -16.40 -15.00
CA GLN A 36 12.70 -15.72 -15.05
C GLN A 36 12.33 -15.07 -13.71
N ARG A 37 13.05 -15.34 -12.62
CA ARG A 37 12.80 -14.73 -11.29
C ARG A 37 13.20 -13.25 -11.26
N ALA A 38 12.64 -12.49 -10.32
CA ALA A 38 13.10 -11.13 -10.04
C ALA A 38 14.56 -11.12 -9.58
N LYS A 39 15.26 -9.99 -9.79
CA LYS A 39 16.72 -9.90 -9.59
C LYS A 39 17.08 -10.21 -8.13
N GLU A 40 16.23 -9.76 -7.22
CA GLU A 40 16.32 -9.86 -5.77
C GLU A 40 16.09 -11.30 -5.28
N THR A 41 15.36 -12.13 -6.04
CA THR A 41 15.08 -13.53 -5.71
C THR A 41 15.88 -14.53 -6.55
N LYS A 42 16.67 -14.06 -7.52
CA LYS A 42 17.38 -14.91 -8.48
C LYS A 42 18.49 -15.75 -7.85
N ASN A 43 19.22 -15.18 -6.89
CA ASN A 43 20.34 -15.83 -6.20
C ASN A 43 20.04 -16.12 -4.72
N LEU A 44 18.77 -16.00 -4.32
CA LEU A 44 18.34 -16.15 -2.94
C LEU A 44 18.19 -17.64 -2.61
N ASP A 45 18.75 -18.10 -1.48
CA ASP A 45 18.42 -19.43 -0.96
C ASP A 45 17.01 -19.41 -0.37
N LEU A 46 16.04 -19.79 -1.20
CA LEU A 46 14.63 -19.86 -0.84
C LEU A 46 14.31 -20.85 0.30
N SER A 47 15.27 -21.65 0.77
CA SER A 47 15.09 -22.56 1.91
C SER A 47 15.51 -21.96 3.26
N SER A 48 16.39 -20.97 3.27
CA SER A 48 17.02 -20.45 4.50
C SER A 48 16.96 -18.93 4.62
N GLU A 49 16.89 -18.19 3.51
CA GLU A 49 16.91 -16.73 3.49
C GLU A 49 15.51 -16.12 3.44
N ALA A 50 15.33 -14.97 4.08
CA ALA A 50 14.09 -14.19 4.03
C ALA A 50 13.84 -13.64 2.62
N LEU A 51 12.58 -13.65 2.18
CA LEU A 51 12.17 -13.06 0.91
C LEU A 51 12.30 -11.52 0.97
N PRO A 52 12.62 -10.87 -0.17
CA PRO A 52 12.88 -9.44 -0.20
C PRO A 52 11.60 -8.61 -0.08
N VAL A 53 11.77 -7.35 0.31
CA VAL A 53 10.73 -6.33 0.13
C VAL A 53 10.79 -5.84 -1.31
N GLU A 54 9.68 -5.95 -2.02
CA GLU A 54 9.52 -5.54 -3.41
C GLU A 54 8.64 -4.29 -3.53
N ARG A 55 8.43 -3.82 -4.77
CA ARG A 55 7.38 -2.85 -5.07
C ARG A 55 6.32 -3.44 -5.99
N ALA A 56 5.06 -3.35 -5.57
CA ALA A 56 3.89 -3.69 -6.39
C ALA A 56 3.05 -2.42 -6.59
N LEU A 57 2.86 -2.01 -7.85
CA LEU A 57 2.13 -0.78 -8.21
C LEU A 57 2.68 0.51 -7.54
N GLY A 58 3.97 0.49 -7.17
CA GLY A 58 4.67 1.58 -6.49
C GLY A 58 4.57 1.56 -4.96
N ILE A 59 3.76 0.68 -4.37
CA ILE A 59 3.70 0.44 -2.92
C ILE A 59 4.72 -0.64 -2.54
N GLN A 60 5.34 -0.54 -1.35
CA GLN A 60 6.21 -1.59 -0.86
C GLN A 60 5.40 -2.83 -0.47
N TRP A 61 5.87 -3.98 -0.91
CA TRP A 61 5.29 -5.28 -0.59
C TRP A 61 6.35 -6.13 0.09
N ASP A 62 6.15 -6.42 1.36
CA ASP A 62 6.92 -7.42 2.06
C ASP A 62 6.43 -8.80 1.60
N THR A 63 7.26 -9.45 0.80
CA THR A 63 6.91 -10.75 0.22
C THR A 63 7.05 -11.88 1.22
N GLU A 64 7.77 -11.70 2.33
CA GLU A 64 7.84 -12.71 3.39
C GLU A 64 6.55 -12.76 4.19
N THR A 65 6.01 -11.60 4.57
CA THR A 65 4.78 -11.51 5.39
C THR A 65 3.49 -11.41 4.57
N ASP A 66 3.59 -11.22 3.26
CA ASP A 66 2.49 -10.94 2.35
C ASP A 66 1.68 -9.67 2.67
N ALA A 67 2.38 -8.61 3.10
CA ALA A 67 1.78 -7.36 3.50
C ALA A 67 2.31 -6.17 2.70
N PHE A 68 1.42 -5.21 2.43
CA PHE A 68 1.84 -3.87 2.02
C PHE A 68 2.41 -3.13 3.22
N THR A 69 3.56 -2.50 3.02
CA THR A 69 4.31 -1.74 4.03
C THR A 69 4.59 -0.33 3.53
N TYR A 70 4.93 0.59 4.45
CA TYR A 70 5.17 1.98 4.10
C TYR A 70 6.41 2.52 4.81
N SER A 71 7.52 2.70 4.10
CA SER A 71 8.66 3.44 4.60
C SER A 71 8.50 4.91 4.28
N ILE A 72 8.00 5.69 5.23
CA ILE A 72 7.80 7.12 5.05
C ILE A 72 9.06 7.88 5.49
N LYS A 73 9.72 8.51 4.52
CA LYS A 73 10.79 9.47 4.76
C LYS A 73 10.35 10.81 4.20
N LEU A 74 9.89 11.69 5.08
CA LEU A 74 9.45 13.01 4.68
C LEU A 74 10.65 13.83 4.18
N PRO A 75 10.55 14.50 3.02
CA PRO A 75 11.62 15.35 2.54
C PRO A 75 11.75 16.57 3.45
N ASP A 76 12.99 16.95 3.73
CA ASP A 76 13.28 18.21 4.42
C ASP A 76 12.92 19.39 3.50
N LYS A 77 11.88 20.13 3.88
CA LYS A 77 11.32 21.24 3.11
C LYS A 77 10.99 22.38 4.08
N PRO A 78 11.16 23.64 3.63
CA PRO A 78 10.70 24.79 4.40
C PRO A 78 9.21 24.68 4.73
N MET A 79 8.84 25.08 5.93
CA MET A 79 7.46 25.05 6.41
C MET A 79 6.68 26.26 5.88
N THR A 80 6.49 26.28 4.56
CA THR A 80 5.92 27.38 3.79
C THR A 80 4.78 26.87 2.90
N ARG A 81 3.99 27.79 2.36
CA ARG A 81 2.93 27.47 1.39
C ARG A 81 3.47 26.69 0.17
N ARG A 82 4.70 26.95 -0.25
CA ARG A 82 5.36 26.23 -1.35
C ARG A 82 5.97 24.90 -0.92
N GLY A 83 6.56 24.82 0.27
CA GLY A 83 7.27 23.63 0.73
C GLY A 83 6.35 22.48 1.14
N ASN A 84 5.30 22.79 1.90
CA ASN A 84 4.40 21.80 2.49
C ASN A 84 3.74 20.86 1.46
N PRO A 85 3.21 21.33 0.31
CA PRO A 85 2.67 20.44 -0.72
C PRO A 85 3.67 19.40 -1.23
N GLY A 86 4.97 19.75 -1.30
CA GLY A 86 6.02 18.81 -1.71
C GLY A 86 6.20 17.66 -0.72
N VAL A 87 6.01 17.91 0.57
CA VAL A 87 6.06 16.88 1.62
C VAL A 87 4.84 15.97 1.51
N VAL A 88 3.62 16.53 1.43
CA VAL A 88 2.39 15.72 1.31
C VAL A 88 2.40 14.84 0.06
N ASN A 89 2.82 15.38 -1.08
CA ASN A 89 2.87 14.65 -2.35
C ASN A 89 3.99 13.61 -2.41
N SER A 90 4.95 13.61 -1.47
CA SER A 90 5.96 12.57 -1.37
C SER A 90 5.41 11.24 -0.83
N ILE A 91 4.24 11.29 -0.17
CA ILE A 91 3.55 10.11 0.35
C ILE A 91 2.76 9.47 -0.80
N TYR A 92 3.24 8.31 -1.26
CA TYR A 92 2.62 7.58 -2.36
C TYR A 92 1.60 6.56 -1.85
N ASP A 93 0.31 6.84 -2.07
CA ASP A 93 -0.82 6.00 -1.66
C ASP A 93 -1.87 5.85 -2.78
N PRO A 94 -1.62 5.02 -3.81
CA PRO A 94 -2.54 4.84 -4.92
C PRO A 94 -3.81 4.05 -4.55
N LEU A 95 -3.81 3.35 -3.41
CA LEU A 95 -4.95 2.56 -2.93
C LEU A 95 -5.84 3.32 -1.95
N GLY A 96 -5.41 4.49 -1.48
CA GLY A 96 -6.15 5.28 -0.49
C GLY A 96 -6.10 4.71 0.93
N LEU A 97 -5.16 3.79 1.21
CA LEU A 97 -5.04 3.11 2.51
C LEU A 97 -4.53 4.06 3.61
N LEU A 98 -3.79 5.10 3.22
CA LEU A 98 -3.26 6.14 4.08
C LEU A 98 -4.11 7.42 4.05
N ALA A 99 -5.21 7.43 3.28
CA ALA A 99 -6.05 8.62 3.10
C ALA A 99 -6.48 9.27 4.42
N PRO A 100 -6.88 8.54 5.49
CA PRO A 100 -7.22 9.14 6.78
C PRO A 100 -6.07 9.90 7.42
N VAL A 101 -4.83 9.41 7.26
CA VAL A 101 -3.62 10.02 7.83
C VAL A 101 -3.15 11.20 6.98
N ILE A 102 -3.35 11.16 5.67
CA ILE A 102 -2.98 12.25 4.75
C ILE A 102 -4.00 13.41 4.80
N LEU A 103 -5.26 13.14 5.16
CA LEU A 103 -6.35 14.11 5.13
C LEU A 103 -6.07 15.37 5.96
N PRO A 104 -5.61 15.32 7.23
CA PRO A 104 -5.31 16.51 8.02
C PRO A 104 -4.33 17.46 7.32
N ALA A 105 -3.25 16.95 6.74
CA ALA A 105 -2.33 17.79 5.97
C ALA A 105 -2.97 18.40 4.74
N LYS A 106 -3.82 17.67 4.01
CA LYS A 106 -4.56 18.25 2.87
C LYS A 106 -5.52 19.36 3.28
N LEU A 107 -6.16 19.23 4.44
CA LEU A 107 -7.00 20.29 5.01
C LEU A 107 -6.16 21.50 5.41
N LEU A 108 -4.99 21.30 6.03
CA LEU A 108 -4.06 22.37 6.33
C LEU A 108 -3.60 23.11 5.05
N LEU A 109 -3.23 22.37 4.00
CA LEU A 109 -2.88 22.98 2.71
C LEU A 109 -4.03 23.81 2.12
N LYS A 110 -5.28 23.35 2.27
CA LYS A 110 -6.47 24.09 1.86
C LYS A 110 -6.63 25.40 2.65
N ASP A 111 -6.34 25.39 3.95
CA ASP A 111 -6.44 26.57 4.80
C ASP A 111 -5.31 27.57 4.53
N LEU A 112 -4.08 27.10 4.34
CA LEU A 112 -2.95 27.91 3.88
C LEU A 112 -3.21 28.60 2.53
N CYS A 113 -3.99 27.98 1.65
CA CYS A 113 -4.39 28.60 0.39
C CYS A 113 -5.31 29.83 0.58
N LYS A 114 -6.06 29.91 1.69
CA LYS A 114 -6.96 31.03 2.01
C LYS A 114 -6.21 32.18 2.69
N GLU A 115 -5.04 31.93 3.25
CA GLU A 115 -4.21 32.98 3.85
C GLU A 115 -3.61 33.89 2.77
N GLN A 116 -3.38 35.15 3.15
CA GLN A 116 -2.74 36.16 2.29
C GLN A 116 -1.20 36.17 2.44
N SER A 117 -0.60 35.13 3.00
CA SER A 117 0.85 34.97 3.16
C SER A 117 1.54 34.67 1.83
N GLY A 118 2.78 35.11 1.68
CA GLY A 118 3.62 34.80 0.53
C GLY A 118 3.90 33.30 0.36
N TRP A 119 4.27 32.88 -0.86
CA TRP A 119 4.54 31.47 -1.16
C TRP A 119 5.71 30.88 -0.37
N ASP A 120 6.72 31.72 -0.11
CA ASP A 120 7.99 31.37 0.52
C ASP A 120 8.11 31.95 1.94
N GLU A 121 7.02 32.53 2.45
CA GLU A 121 6.91 32.97 3.84
C GLU A 121 6.55 31.80 4.75
N ASP A 122 7.04 31.86 5.99
CA ASP A 122 6.68 30.91 7.03
C ASP A 122 5.17 30.97 7.29
N ILE A 123 4.58 29.81 7.51
CA ILE A 123 3.17 29.71 7.90
C ILE A 123 2.94 30.24 9.32
N SER A 124 1.70 30.61 9.63
CA SER A 124 1.34 31.08 10.98
C SER A 124 1.68 30.04 12.06
N GLU A 125 1.98 30.51 13.28
CA GLU A 125 2.37 29.67 14.42
C GLU A 125 1.39 28.53 14.67
N LYS A 126 0.08 28.81 14.58
CA LYS A 126 -0.96 27.79 14.67
C LYS A 126 -0.81 26.69 13.62
N HIS A 127 -0.65 27.06 12.35
CA HIS A 127 -0.50 26.07 11.27
C HIS A 127 0.84 25.33 11.37
N ALA A 128 1.87 25.97 11.92
CA ALA A 128 3.15 25.34 12.21
C ALA A 128 3.03 24.24 13.27
N GLU A 129 2.25 24.47 14.33
CA GLU A 129 1.95 23.45 15.34
C GLU A 129 1.18 22.27 14.74
N ASP A 130 0.11 22.54 13.99
CA ASP A 130 -0.68 21.51 13.30
C ASP A 130 0.17 20.68 12.32
N TRP A 131 1.05 21.35 11.56
CA TRP A 131 1.97 20.71 10.63
C TRP A 131 2.97 19.80 11.34
N LYS A 132 3.60 20.27 12.43
CA LYS A 132 4.55 19.48 13.21
C LYS A 132 3.89 18.23 13.79
N GLY A 133 2.72 18.40 14.41
CA GLY A 133 1.95 17.26 14.95
C GLY A 133 1.65 16.22 13.87
N TRP A 134 1.19 16.66 12.69
CA TRP A 134 0.97 15.74 11.58
C TRP A 134 2.26 15.05 11.10
N THR A 135 3.38 15.77 11.00
CA THR A 135 4.65 15.15 10.56
C THR A 135 5.15 14.10 11.55
N GLU A 136 4.92 14.28 12.84
CA GLU A 136 5.21 13.29 13.89
C GLU A 136 4.30 12.07 13.74
N ASP A 137 2.99 12.28 13.59
CA ASP A 137 2.01 11.21 13.44
C ASP A 137 2.29 10.32 12.21
N VAL A 138 2.70 10.93 11.11
CA VAL A 138 3.02 10.22 9.87
C VAL A 138 4.19 9.25 10.04
N THR A 139 5.10 9.50 10.98
CA THR A 139 6.24 8.59 11.21
C THR A 139 5.79 7.20 11.70
N TYR A 140 4.65 7.12 12.41
CA TYR A 140 4.09 5.84 12.88
C TYR A 140 3.64 4.92 11.74
N LEU A 141 3.41 5.46 10.53
CA LEU A 141 3.10 4.66 9.34
C LEU A 141 4.23 3.70 8.96
N SER A 142 5.45 3.94 9.44
CA SER A 142 6.59 3.03 9.25
C SER A 142 6.34 1.63 9.82
N ASN A 143 5.45 1.53 10.82
CA ASN A 143 5.06 0.26 11.45
C ASN A 143 3.68 -0.23 10.97
N PHE A 144 3.00 0.53 10.10
CA PHE A 144 1.69 0.18 9.59
C PHE A 144 1.81 -0.82 8.44
N GLN A 145 0.99 -1.87 8.48
CA GLN A 145 0.97 -2.92 7.48
C GLN A 145 -0.46 -3.31 7.13
N VAL A 146 -0.70 -3.65 5.87
CA VAL A 146 -2.00 -4.14 5.38
C VAL A 146 -1.78 -5.46 4.66
N ASN A 147 -2.49 -6.50 5.08
CA ASN A 147 -2.42 -7.80 4.43
C ASN A 147 -2.84 -7.67 2.96
N ARG A 148 -1.98 -8.10 2.03
CA ARG A 148 -2.29 -8.04 0.59
C ARG A 148 -3.37 -9.06 0.21
N CYS A 149 -3.37 -10.22 0.85
CA CYS A 149 -4.36 -11.27 0.61
C CYS A 149 -5.60 -11.09 1.51
N LEU A 150 -6.75 -10.80 0.90
CA LEU A 150 -8.04 -10.65 1.59
C LEU A 150 -8.63 -11.98 2.10
N LYS A 151 -8.02 -13.10 1.71
CA LYS A 151 -8.46 -14.45 2.09
C LYS A 151 -7.36 -15.17 2.87
N PRO A 152 -7.61 -15.60 4.12
CA PRO A 152 -6.65 -16.38 4.89
C PRO A 152 -6.32 -17.71 4.20
N ALA A 153 -5.08 -18.18 4.35
CA ALA A 153 -4.61 -19.43 3.75
C ALA A 153 -5.51 -20.63 4.10
N ASP A 154 -5.88 -20.75 5.38
CA ASP A 154 -6.68 -21.86 5.90
C ASP A 154 -8.19 -21.56 5.91
N PHE A 155 -8.66 -20.64 5.05
CA PHE A 155 -10.07 -20.32 4.95
C PHE A 155 -10.89 -21.38 4.19
N GLY A 156 -10.24 -22.26 3.43
CA GLY A 156 -10.91 -23.28 2.64
C GLY A 156 -11.64 -22.70 1.41
N ARG A 157 -12.64 -23.44 0.88
CA ARG A 157 -13.39 -22.99 -0.30
C ARG A 157 -14.45 -21.96 0.09
N THR A 158 -14.35 -20.78 -0.50
CA THR A 158 -15.34 -19.70 -0.38
C THR A 158 -16.68 -20.20 -0.93
N ALA A 159 -17.74 -20.05 -0.15
CA ALA A 159 -19.11 -20.34 -0.52
C ALA A 159 -19.84 -19.08 -1.00
N SER A 160 -19.62 -17.95 -0.30
CA SER A 160 -20.16 -16.64 -0.69
C SER A 160 -19.16 -15.53 -0.36
N ALA A 161 -19.32 -14.40 -1.06
CA ALA A 161 -18.56 -13.18 -0.85
C ALA A 161 -19.52 -11.99 -0.93
N GLN A 162 -19.42 -11.08 0.03
CA GLN A 162 -20.23 -9.86 0.11
C GLN A 162 -19.30 -8.66 0.24
N LEU A 163 -19.52 -7.65 -0.60
CA LEU A 163 -18.84 -6.37 -0.49
C LEU A 163 -19.76 -5.39 0.24
N HIS A 164 -19.36 -5.00 1.44
CA HIS A 164 -20.04 -3.97 2.22
C HIS A 164 -19.30 -2.65 2.00
N HIS A 165 -19.99 -1.68 1.41
CA HIS A 165 -19.43 -0.36 1.14
C HIS A 165 -20.16 0.67 1.99
N PHE A 166 -19.39 1.45 2.73
CA PHE A 166 -19.87 2.54 3.55
C PHE A 166 -19.30 3.85 3.02
N SER A 167 -20.13 4.88 2.98
CA SER A 167 -19.72 6.23 2.59
C SER A 167 -20.30 7.20 3.59
N ASP A 168 -19.49 8.16 4.01
CA ASP A 168 -19.93 9.27 4.85
C ASP A 168 -19.33 10.58 4.36
N ALA A 169 -19.98 11.69 4.70
CA ALA A 169 -19.61 13.02 4.28
C ALA A 169 -19.58 13.95 5.48
N SER A 170 -18.50 14.73 5.58
CA SER A 170 -18.41 15.87 6.49
C SER A 170 -18.27 17.16 5.67
N GLU A 171 -18.32 18.29 6.37
CA GLU A 171 -18.01 19.60 5.77
C GLU A 171 -16.57 19.68 5.22
N TYR A 172 -15.68 18.79 5.68
CA TYR A 172 -14.26 18.80 5.36
C TYR A 172 -13.90 17.82 4.24
N ALA A 173 -14.49 16.62 4.24
CA ALA A 173 -14.14 15.55 3.32
C ALA A 173 -15.26 14.50 3.19
N TYR A 174 -15.21 13.77 2.08
CA TYR A 174 -15.94 12.52 1.87
C TYR A 174 -15.03 11.35 2.19
N GLY A 175 -15.53 10.38 2.94
CA GLY A 175 -14.83 9.15 3.30
C GLY A 175 -15.60 7.94 2.82
N THR A 176 -14.87 6.91 2.38
CA THR A 176 -15.45 5.61 2.05
C THR A 176 -14.64 4.49 2.67
N ALA A 177 -15.32 3.46 3.17
CA ALA A 177 -14.68 2.23 3.65
C ALA A 177 -15.38 1.04 3.01
N SER A 178 -14.59 0.13 2.43
CA SER A 178 -15.10 -1.10 1.83
C SER A 178 -14.62 -2.29 2.66
N TYR A 179 -15.49 -3.27 2.83
CA TYR A 179 -15.17 -4.51 3.54
C TYR A 179 -15.64 -5.70 2.72
N LEU A 180 -14.77 -6.69 2.56
CA LEU A 180 -15.08 -7.98 1.95
C LEU A 180 -15.38 -8.99 3.07
N LEU A 181 -16.65 -9.39 3.17
CA LEU A 181 -17.09 -10.49 4.02
C LEU A 181 -17.14 -11.78 3.21
N LEU A 182 -16.26 -12.71 3.54
CA LEU A 182 -16.22 -14.05 2.98
C LEU A 182 -16.89 -15.03 3.94
N GLU A 183 -17.64 -15.98 3.39
CA GLU A 183 -18.12 -17.16 4.11
C GLU A 183 -17.65 -18.42 3.38
N ASN A 184 -17.09 -19.38 4.11
CA ASN A 184 -16.64 -20.64 3.54
C ASN A 184 -17.74 -21.72 3.59
N LYS A 185 -17.50 -22.87 2.95
CA LYS A 185 -18.45 -24.02 2.95
C LYS A 185 -18.72 -24.64 4.34
N GLN A 186 -17.96 -24.28 5.36
CA GLN A 186 -18.11 -24.73 6.74
C GLN A 186 -18.83 -23.68 7.62
N GLY A 187 -19.29 -22.56 7.04
CA GLY A 187 -19.93 -21.45 7.75
C GLY A 187 -18.95 -20.50 8.46
N LYS A 188 -17.64 -20.68 8.32
CA LYS A 188 -16.64 -19.74 8.87
C LYS A 188 -16.70 -18.44 8.09
N LYS A 189 -16.81 -17.31 8.80
CA LYS A 189 -16.81 -15.97 8.24
C LYS A 189 -15.47 -15.28 8.45
N HIS A 190 -15.04 -14.48 7.47
CA HIS A 190 -13.85 -13.63 7.55
C HIS A 190 -14.16 -12.28 6.92
N CYS A 191 -13.86 -11.21 7.64
CA CYS A 191 -13.99 -9.84 7.16
C CYS A 191 -12.60 -9.25 6.94
N SER A 192 -12.40 -8.59 5.81
CA SER A 192 -11.18 -7.85 5.46
C SER A 192 -11.58 -6.49 4.90
N SER A 193 -10.77 -5.45 5.17
CA SER A 193 -10.95 -4.09 4.64
C SER A 193 -9.94 -3.81 3.54
#